data_AF-A0A514LLW1-F1
#
_entry.id   AF-A0A514LLW1-F1
#
_cell.length_a   1.000
_cell.length_b   1.000
_cell.length_c   1.000
_cell.angle_alpha   90.00
_cell.angle_beta   90.00
_cell.angle_gamma   90.00
#
_symmetry.space_group_name_H-M   'P 1'
#
loop_
_entity.id
_entity.type
_entity.pdbx_description
1 polymer ?
#
loop_
_entity_poly.entity_id
_entity_poly.type
_entity_poly.pdbx_seq_one_letter_code
_entity_poly.pdbx_strand_id
1 'polypeptide(L)'
;MGFGFGPRLNAAGRMDSAAPAVQLLLASDPEQAYALAREIDEYNRERQQTVEKITEEALEQLQGKGDDRPAIVVAGKGWNPGVTGIVASRLVEKYYRPTIVISIDDEGNGKGSARSIEGFDLYQSLSKHIALFQRFGGHRMAAGLSIDEDKIPNLRATLEEEVNHVLTAEAFVPSTDIELSLSVEEVTTKLIREIEELAPFGVGNPKPLVQIANAAIQQKRKIGSLQNHLKLSIGGDPASSTSPLDCVGFRFGHLNDRIQNDANIHLVGELSVNEWKGQEKPQIILRDVAVKERQLFDVRGRNDLQSLIHEARASAPLTVVIFQQEHERDALEQGLLPADFLFLDKDHLTAPTDILLFDLPKRLSDLTDFLEENESFIRSIYTGFMETGQAFFATKPTREAFKWLYVYLKKYAPLHIQEHEPVIARYQGWSSDTIHFMLQVFMELEFVTRSEGKLVVNAKPLKQDLQASPTFRSYDEKREIEETLKYSTYKELKAFLFACMPDEKKRAEVLTDGL
;
A
#
# COMPACT_ATOMS: atom_id res chain seq x y z
N MET A 1 -30.76 16.00 7.51
CA MET A 1 -30.98 16.10 8.98
C MET A 1 -29.78 15.65 9.81
N GLY A 2 -29.31 14.39 9.70
CA GLY A 2 -28.32 13.79 10.61
C GLY A 2 -26.90 14.38 10.61
N PHE A 3 -26.43 14.96 9.50
CA PHE A 3 -25.03 15.44 9.38
C PHE A 3 -24.89 16.98 9.34
N GLY A 4 -26.00 17.70 9.16
CA GLY A 4 -26.01 19.16 9.04
C GLY A 4 -26.64 19.86 10.24
N PHE A 5 -27.93 19.62 10.47
CA PHE A 5 -28.72 20.25 11.53
C PHE A 5 -28.52 19.58 12.89
N GLY A 6 -28.57 18.25 12.95
CA GLY A 6 -28.42 17.49 14.20
C GLY A 6 -27.15 17.80 14.98
N PRO A 7 -25.94 17.78 14.35
CA PRO A 7 -24.70 18.08 15.03
C PRO A 7 -24.63 19.50 15.60
N ARG A 8 -25.27 20.47 14.93
CA ARG A 8 -25.38 21.86 15.39
C ARG A 8 -26.20 21.95 16.65
N LEU A 9 -27.44 21.46 16.62
CA LEU A 9 -28.32 21.48 17.80
C LEU A 9 -27.69 20.76 19.00
N ASN A 10 -27.03 19.62 18.76
CA ASN A 10 -26.36 18.86 19.81
C ASN A 10 -25.09 19.55 20.36
N ALA A 11 -24.51 20.50 19.63
CA ALA A 11 -23.28 21.16 20.07
C ALA A 11 -23.51 22.02 21.30
N ALA A 12 -24.64 22.73 21.39
CA ALA A 12 -24.96 23.60 22.52
C ALA A 12 -24.88 22.83 23.86
N GLY A 13 -25.56 21.69 23.97
CA GLY A 13 -25.52 20.86 25.19
C GLY A 13 -24.21 20.11 25.44
N ARG A 14 -23.31 20.02 24.45
CA ARG A 14 -21.98 19.41 24.61
C ARG A 14 -20.93 20.42 25.06
N MET A 15 -21.11 21.68 24.70
CA MET A 15 -20.17 22.76 25.00
C MET A 15 -20.53 23.49 26.28
N ASP A 16 -21.81 23.74 26.51
CA ASP A 16 -22.27 24.46 27.71
C ASP A 16 -23.70 24.03 28.11
N SER A 17 -24.71 24.70 27.55
CA SER A 17 -26.12 24.48 27.87
C SER A 17 -26.94 24.10 26.64
N ALA A 18 -27.93 23.21 26.81
CA ALA A 18 -28.89 22.89 25.75
C ALA A 18 -29.93 24.01 25.51
N ALA A 19 -29.99 25.03 26.36
CA ALA A 19 -31.02 26.07 26.31
C ALA A 19 -31.07 26.83 24.97
N PRO A 20 -29.96 27.27 24.34
CA PRO A 20 -30.00 27.98 23.07
C PRO A 20 -30.62 27.14 21.94
N ALA A 21 -30.35 25.82 21.92
CA ALA A 21 -30.95 24.92 20.94
C ALA A 21 -32.48 24.79 21.11
N VAL A 22 -32.96 24.72 22.35
CA VAL A 22 -34.41 24.69 22.63
C VAL A 22 -35.05 26.03 22.27
N GLN A 23 -34.41 27.14 22.64
CA GLN A 23 -34.90 28.48 22.32
C GLN A 23 -34.99 28.70 20.80
N LEU A 24 -34.02 28.22 20.02
CA LEU A 24 -34.06 28.31 18.56
C LEU A 24 -35.30 27.61 17.99
N LEU A 25 -35.63 26.42 18.51
CA LEU A 25 -36.79 25.64 18.03
C LEU A 25 -38.14 26.27 18.44
N LEU A 26 -38.15 27.12 19.45
CA LEU A 26 -39.34 27.81 19.96
C LEU A 26 -39.46 29.27 19.46
N ALA A 27 -38.40 29.81 18.85
CA ALA A 27 -38.36 31.19 18.40
C ALA A 27 -39.42 31.43 17.30
N SER A 28 -40.27 32.43 17.51
CA SER A 28 -41.27 32.87 16.52
C SER A 28 -40.82 34.11 15.74
N ASP A 29 -39.85 34.85 16.29
CA ASP A 29 -39.23 36.01 15.66
C ASP A 29 -38.03 35.58 14.79
N PRO A 30 -38.01 35.90 13.47
CA PRO A 30 -36.92 35.52 12.58
C PRO A 30 -35.55 36.10 12.96
N GLU A 31 -35.48 37.31 13.53
CA GLU A 31 -34.21 37.91 13.93
C GLU A 31 -33.60 37.18 15.13
N GLN A 32 -34.42 36.90 16.16
CA GLN A 32 -34.03 36.09 17.30
C GLN A 32 -33.58 34.68 16.86
N ALA A 33 -34.33 34.03 15.98
CA ALA A 33 -33.98 32.71 15.46
C ALA A 33 -32.62 32.74 14.73
N TYR A 34 -32.36 33.79 13.93
CA TYR A 34 -31.08 33.93 13.23
C TYR A 34 -29.91 34.12 14.20
N ALA A 35 -30.07 34.93 15.25
CA ALA A 35 -29.06 35.12 16.28
C ALA A 35 -28.72 33.80 17.00
N LEU A 36 -29.73 33.06 17.44
CA LEU A 36 -29.56 31.75 18.08
C LEU A 36 -28.92 30.72 17.15
N ALA A 37 -29.29 30.70 15.87
CA ALA A 37 -28.69 29.80 14.89
C ALA A 37 -27.19 30.08 14.69
N ARG A 38 -26.78 31.36 14.73
CA ARG A 38 -25.37 31.74 14.68
C ARG A 38 -24.61 31.29 15.92
N GLU A 39 -25.16 31.50 17.10
CA GLU A 39 -24.57 31.04 18.37
C GLU A 39 -24.37 29.51 18.36
N ILE A 40 -25.37 28.76 17.89
CA ILE A 40 -25.30 27.29 17.78
C ILE A 40 -24.27 26.84 16.74
N ASP A 41 -24.11 27.56 15.63
CA ASP A 41 -23.04 27.28 14.65
C ASP A 41 -21.65 27.52 15.26
N GLU A 42 -21.50 28.55 16.09
CA GLU A 42 -20.26 28.84 16.84
C GLU A 42 -19.94 27.70 17.83
N TYR A 43 -20.91 27.24 18.65
CA TYR A 43 -20.71 26.06 19.49
C TYR A 43 -20.33 24.82 18.70
N ASN A 44 -20.90 24.62 17.51
CA ASN A 44 -20.52 23.46 16.68
C ASN A 44 -19.08 23.55 16.16
N ARG A 45 -18.60 24.75 15.81
CA ARG A 45 -17.19 24.95 15.41
C ARG A 45 -16.25 24.70 16.58
N GLU A 46 -16.55 25.25 17.75
CA GLU A 46 -15.75 25.03 18.96
C GLU A 46 -15.72 23.55 19.36
N ARG A 47 -16.87 22.87 19.28
CA ARG A 47 -16.96 21.42 19.47
C ARG A 47 -16.07 20.66 18.50
N GLN A 48 -16.09 21.01 17.21
CA GLN A 48 -15.25 20.35 16.19
C GLN A 48 -13.77 20.49 16.52
N GLN A 49 -13.31 21.70 16.85
CA GLN A 49 -11.93 21.98 17.27
C GLN A 49 -11.54 21.20 18.54
N THR A 50 -12.42 21.18 19.54
CA THR A 50 -12.18 20.44 20.79
C THR A 50 -12.08 18.94 20.54
N VAL A 51 -12.95 18.38 19.68
CA VAL A 51 -12.89 16.96 19.31
C VAL A 51 -11.60 16.66 18.56
N GLU A 52 -11.17 17.51 17.63
CA GLU A 52 -9.91 17.34 16.88
C GLU A 52 -8.71 17.30 17.83
N LYS A 53 -8.56 18.31 18.69
CA LYS A 53 -7.50 18.38 19.69
C LYS A 53 -7.46 17.13 20.58
N ILE A 54 -8.59 16.75 21.18
CA ILE A 54 -8.64 15.57 22.06
C ILE A 54 -8.36 14.27 21.29
N THR A 55 -8.78 14.19 20.02
CA THR A 55 -8.46 13.03 19.17
C THR A 55 -6.96 12.95 18.94
N GLU A 56 -6.28 14.04 18.63
CA GLU A 56 -4.83 14.09 18.45
C GLU A 56 -4.09 13.64 19.71
N GLU A 57 -4.42 14.21 20.87
CA GLU A 57 -3.83 13.83 22.16
C GLU A 57 -4.09 12.35 22.51
N ALA A 58 -5.28 11.84 22.20
CA ALA A 58 -5.59 10.42 22.38
C ALA A 58 -4.77 9.52 21.46
N LEU A 59 -4.56 9.92 20.19
CA LEU A 59 -3.73 9.20 19.24
C LEU A 59 -2.25 9.18 19.66
N GLU A 60 -1.75 10.29 20.23
CA GLU A 60 -0.40 10.36 20.79
C GLU A 60 -0.19 9.36 21.93
N GLN A 61 -1.18 9.19 22.83
CA GLN A 61 -1.13 8.18 23.89
C GLN A 61 -1.01 6.74 23.37
N LEU A 62 -1.55 6.48 22.17
CA LEU A 62 -1.50 5.17 21.54
C LEU A 62 -0.20 4.92 20.78
N GLN A 63 0.55 5.97 20.41
CA GLN A 63 1.82 5.87 19.68
C GLN A 63 1.73 5.01 18.41
N GLY A 64 0.58 5.04 17.72
CA GLY A 64 0.33 4.22 16.53
C GLY A 64 0.06 2.73 16.80
N LYS A 65 0.08 2.27 18.05
CA LYS A 65 -0.13 0.87 18.45
C LYS A 65 -1.56 0.60 18.93
N GLY A 66 -2.54 1.23 18.28
CA GLY A 66 -3.95 1.03 18.62
C GLY A 66 -4.45 -0.34 18.18
N ASP A 67 -4.04 -0.78 16.99
CA ASP A 67 -4.43 -2.06 16.38
C ASP A 67 -3.86 -3.27 17.14
N ASP A 68 -2.70 -3.10 17.77
CA ASP A 68 -2.02 -4.13 18.58
C ASP A 68 -2.75 -4.45 19.88
N ARG A 69 -3.72 -3.62 20.28
CA ARG A 69 -4.46 -3.78 21.53
C ARG A 69 -5.83 -4.40 21.28
N PRO A 70 -6.31 -5.29 22.16
CA PRO A 70 -7.66 -5.82 22.06
C PRO A 70 -8.72 -4.76 22.41
N ALA A 71 -8.37 -3.78 23.25
CA ALA A 71 -9.23 -2.66 23.60
C ALA A 71 -8.44 -1.37 23.82
N ILE A 72 -9.12 -0.22 23.74
CA ILE A 72 -8.51 1.09 23.88
C ILE A 72 -9.12 1.81 25.09
N VAL A 73 -8.28 2.27 26.02
CA VAL A 73 -8.69 3.18 27.10
C VAL A 73 -7.70 4.33 27.22
N VAL A 74 -8.15 5.51 26.80
CA VAL A 74 -7.38 6.76 26.85
C VAL A 74 -8.01 7.72 27.85
N ALA A 75 -7.16 8.48 28.54
CA ALA A 75 -7.62 9.43 29.54
C ALA A 75 -6.77 10.69 29.53
N GLY A 76 -7.38 11.86 29.73
CA GLY A 76 -6.67 13.13 29.74
C GLY A 76 -7.28 14.13 30.71
N LYS A 77 -6.40 14.91 31.35
CA LYS A 77 -6.81 15.98 32.27
C LYS A 77 -7.33 17.18 31.49
N GLY A 78 -8.42 17.79 31.96
CA GLY A 78 -9.00 18.98 31.34
C GLY A 78 -9.70 18.74 29.98
N TRP A 79 -9.85 17.48 29.55
CA TRP A 79 -10.67 17.16 28.39
C TRP A 79 -12.14 17.52 28.63
N ASN A 80 -12.86 18.02 27.62
CA ASN A 80 -14.28 18.28 27.78
C ASN A 80 -15.06 16.94 27.81
N PRO A 81 -15.77 16.59 28.90
CA PRO A 81 -16.50 15.34 29.01
C PRO A 81 -17.63 15.20 27.99
N GLY A 82 -18.24 16.31 27.55
CA GLY A 82 -19.34 16.36 26.58
C GLY A 82 -18.97 15.89 25.18
N VAL A 83 -17.67 15.81 24.85
CA VAL A 83 -17.19 15.35 23.54
C VAL A 83 -16.51 13.98 23.55
N THR A 84 -16.25 13.40 24.73
CA THR A 84 -15.56 12.10 24.88
C THR A 84 -16.19 10.99 24.05
N GLY A 85 -17.53 10.94 23.97
CA GLY A 85 -18.24 9.93 23.17
C GLY A 85 -18.03 10.05 21.66
N ILE A 86 -17.74 11.25 21.15
CA ILE A 86 -17.42 11.46 19.72
C ILE A 86 -16.00 10.97 19.44
N VAL A 87 -15.07 11.30 20.34
CA VAL A 87 -13.67 10.85 20.24
C VAL A 87 -13.61 9.33 20.32
N ALA A 88 -14.36 8.71 21.23
CA ALA A 88 -14.46 7.25 21.33
C ALA A 88 -14.94 6.63 20.02
N SER A 89 -15.98 7.20 19.38
CA SER A 89 -16.45 6.73 18.08
C SER A 89 -15.38 6.88 16.99
N ARG A 90 -14.62 7.98 16.94
CA ARG A 90 -13.52 8.15 15.97
C ARG A 90 -12.41 7.11 16.15
N LEU A 91 -12.09 6.76 17.39
CA LEU A 91 -11.10 5.73 17.70
C LEU A 91 -11.60 4.33 17.34
N VAL A 92 -12.89 4.03 17.59
CA VAL A 92 -13.52 2.79 17.10
C VAL A 92 -13.50 2.73 15.58
N GLU A 93 -13.85 3.82 14.87
CA GLU A 93 -13.81 3.87 13.41
C GLU A 93 -12.39 3.66 12.86
N LYS A 94 -11.37 4.15 13.56
CA LYS A 94 -9.96 4.04 13.12
C LYS A 94 -9.34 2.68 13.41
N TYR A 95 -9.54 2.14 14.61
CA TYR A 95 -8.84 0.95 15.09
C TYR A 95 -9.73 -0.29 15.15
N TYR A 96 -11.04 -0.13 14.99
CA TYR A 96 -12.04 -1.19 15.18
C TYR A 96 -11.80 -1.98 16.47
N ARG A 97 -11.65 -1.26 17.59
CA ARG A 97 -11.51 -1.82 18.94
C ARG A 97 -12.53 -1.21 19.89
N PRO A 98 -13.10 -1.98 20.84
CA PRO A 98 -13.84 -1.41 21.96
C PRO A 98 -13.03 -0.32 22.63
N THR A 99 -13.61 0.87 22.78
CA THR A 99 -12.90 2.08 23.19
C THR A 99 -13.59 2.82 24.32
N ILE A 100 -12.83 3.26 25.31
CA ILE A 100 -13.24 4.16 26.38
C ILE A 100 -12.37 5.43 26.35
N VAL A 101 -13.00 6.59 26.35
CA VAL A 101 -12.34 7.89 26.45
C VAL A 101 -12.77 8.57 27.75
N ILE A 102 -11.82 8.95 28.59
CA ILE A 102 -12.07 9.49 29.94
C ILE A 102 -11.51 10.91 30.06
N SER A 103 -12.37 11.84 30.44
CA SER A 103 -11.96 13.17 30.90
C SER A 103 -11.72 13.12 32.41
N ILE A 104 -10.59 13.62 32.88
CA ILE A 104 -10.24 13.70 34.31
C ILE A 104 -10.28 15.16 34.75
N ASP A 105 -10.98 15.44 35.84
CA ASP A 105 -10.99 16.76 36.49
C ASP A 105 -9.86 16.94 37.51
N ASP A 106 -9.73 18.15 38.06
CA ASP A 106 -8.65 18.49 39.00
C ASP A 106 -8.74 17.75 40.34
N GLU A 107 -9.90 17.18 40.67
CA GLU A 107 -10.14 16.39 41.88
C GLU A 107 -9.79 14.91 41.68
N GLY A 108 -9.39 14.51 40.47
CA GLY A 108 -9.08 13.13 40.12
C GLY A 108 -10.31 12.28 39.80
N ASN A 109 -11.48 12.91 39.57
CA ASN A 109 -12.68 12.20 39.13
C ASN A 109 -12.71 12.15 37.59
N GLY A 110 -12.87 10.94 37.06
CA GLY A 110 -13.00 10.66 35.65
C GLY A 110 -14.45 10.57 35.20
N LYS A 111 -14.80 11.22 34.07
CA LYS A 111 -16.04 11.00 33.33
C LYS A 111 -15.73 10.44 31.95
N GLY A 112 -16.25 9.25 31.67
CA GLY A 112 -15.92 8.50 30.46
C GLY A 112 -17.11 8.18 29.58
N SER A 113 -16.83 8.09 28.28
CA SER A 113 -17.75 7.51 27.30
C SER A 113 -17.10 6.30 26.65
N ALA A 114 -17.86 5.21 26.55
CA ALA A 114 -17.45 3.96 25.95
C ALA A 114 -18.22 3.68 24.66
N ARG A 115 -17.55 3.05 23.69
CA ARG A 115 -18.11 2.58 22.41
C ARG A 115 -17.58 1.18 22.12
N SER A 116 -18.41 0.34 21.54
CA SER A 116 -18.08 -1.05 21.23
C SER A 116 -18.00 -1.30 19.73
N ILE A 117 -17.55 -2.50 19.36
CA ILE A 117 -17.63 -3.08 18.02
C ILE A 117 -18.66 -4.22 18.02
N GLU A 118 -19.00 -4.73 16.85
CA GLU A 118 -19.87 -5.90 16.74
C GLU A 118 -19.23 -7.11 17.46
N GLY A 119 -20.07 -8.03 17.95
CA GLY A 119 -19.60 -9.18 18.74
C GLY A 119 -19.28 -8.91 20.21
N PHE A 120 -19.01 -7.65 20.62
CA PHE A 120 -18.70 -7.33 22.02
C PHE A 120 -19.82 -6.56 22.71
N ASP A 121 -20.46 -7.16 23.73
CA ASP A 121 -21.40 -6.46 24.61
C ASP A 121 -20.66 -5.74 25.74
N LEU A 122 -20.46 -4.44 25.54
CA LEU A 122 -19.70 -3.61 26.46
C LEU A 122 -20.43 -3.42 27.79
N TYR A 123 -21.76 -3.28 27.76
CA TYR A 123 -22.54 -3.10 28.98
C TYR A 123 -22.52 -4.36 29.83
N GLN A 124 -22.79 -5.52 29.23
CA GLN A 124 -22.81 -6.79 29.93
C GLN A 124 -21.43 -7.14 30.51
N SER A 125 -20.36 -6.92 29.75
CA SER A 125 -19.00 -7.26 30.18
C SER A 125 -18.54 -6.38 31.34
N LEU A 126 -18.72 -5.06 31.23
CA LEU A 126 -18.31 -4.13 32.30
C LEU A 126 -19.23 -4.15 33.52
N SER A 127 -20.49 -4.57 33.37
CA SER A 127 -21.41 -4.73 34.52
C SER A 127 -20.92 -5.77 35.53
N LYS A 128 -20.09 -6.73 35.12
CA LYS A 128 -19.43 -7.70 36.02
C LYS A 128 -18.43 -7.03 36.97
N HIS A 129 -17.96 -5.84 36.60
CA HIS A 129 -16.89 -5.10 37.27
C HIS A 129 -17.39 -3.76 37.84
N ILE A 130 -18.66 -3.70 38.25
CA ILE A 130 -19.33 -2.46 38.66
C ILE A 130 -18.60 -1.71 39.80
N ALA A 131 -17.83 -2.43 40.64
CA ALA A 131 -17.06 -1.88 41.74
C ALA A 131 -15.92 -0.94 41.30
N LEU A 132 -15.49 -1.00 40.03
CA LEU A 132 -14.52 -0.07 39.47
C LEU A 132 -15.11 1.34 39.30
N PHE A 133 -16.43 1.47 39.17
CA PHE A 133 -17.08 2.70 38.77
C PHE A 133 -17.80 3.37 39.95
N GLN A 134 -17.75 4.70 39.98
CA GLN A 134 -18.65 5.50 40.81
C GLN A 134 -20.07 5.49 40.23
N ARG A 135 -20.18 5.54 38.89
CA ARG A 135 -21.43 5.46 38.12
C ARG A 135 -21.17 4.72 36.82
N PHE A 136 -22.10 3.88 36.40
CA PHE A 136 -22.01 3.16 35.14
C PHE A 136 -23.40 2.88 34.59
N GLY A 137 -23.60 3.07 33.29
CA GLY A 137 -24.87 2.79 32.62
C GLY A 137 -24.76 2.89 31.11
N GLY A 138 -25.63 2.20 30.39
CA GLY A 138 -25.62 2.21 28.93
C GLY A 138 -26.34 1.04 28.30
N HIS A 139 -25.88 0.71 27.09
CA HIS A 139 -26.36 -0.37 26.25
C HIS A 139 -25.18 -1.14 25.63
N ARG A 140 -25.48 -2.23 24.93
CA ARG A 140 -24.51 -3.10 24.26
C ARG A 140 -23.36 -2.38 23.55
N MET A 141 -23.66 -1.32 22.78
CA MET A 141 -22.69 -0.61 21.94
C MET A 141 -22.13 0.68 22.55
N ALA A 142 -22.68 1.16 23.66
CA ALA A 142 -22.32 2.46 24.22
C ALA A 142 -22.64 2.54 25.72
N ALA A 143 -21.70 3.04 26.52
CA ALA A 143 -21.93 3.30 27.94
C ALA A 143 -21.32 4.63 28.38
N GLY A 144 -21.88 5.20 29.44
CA GLY A 144 -21.33 6.31 30.19
C GLY A 144 -20.85 5.83 31.55
N LEU A 145 -19.72 6.36 32.02
CA LEU A 145 -19.12 5.96 33.28
C LEU A 145 -18.50 7.13 34.05
N SER A 146 -18.38 6.95 35.36
CA SER A 146 -17.57 7.79 36.25
C SER A 146 -16.65 6.89 37.07
N ILE A 147 -15.38 7.28 37.21
CA ILE A 147 -14.32 6.42 37.76
C ILE A 147 -13.26 7.29 38.45
N ASP A 148 -12.63 6.78 39.51
CA ASP A 148 -11.49 7.44 40.14
C ASP A 148 -10.22 7.30 39.26
N GLU A 149 -9.39 8.35 39.16
CA GLU A 149 -8.18 8.36 38.30
C GLU A 149 -7.25 7.17 38.59
N ASP A 150 -7.13 6.76 39.85
CA ASP A 150 -6.29 5.64 40.30
C ASP A 150 -6.78 4.26 39.82
N LYS A 151 -8.06 4.12 39.45
CA LYS A 151 -8.65 2.87 38.94
C LYS A 151 -8.55 2.72 37.42
N ILE A 152 -8.16 3.76 36.69
CA ILE A 152 -8.04 3.71 35.22
C ILE A 152 -7.07 2.61 34.73
N PRO A 153 -5.90 2.37 35.36
CA PRO A 153 -5.03 1.26 34.99
C PRO A 153 -5.70 -0.12 35.14
N ASN A 154 -6.53 -0.30 36.18
CA ASN A 154 -7.27 -1.54 36.38
C ASN A 154 -8.37 -1.71 35.33
N LEU A 155 -9.09 -0.63 34.99
CA LEU A 155 -10.08 -0.63 33.91
C LEU A 155 -9.47 -1.05 32.57
N ARG A 156 -8.24 -0.58 32.25
CA ARG A 156 -7.50 -1.00 31.04
C ARG A 156 -7.34 -2.51 31.00
N ALA A 157 -6.72 -3.08 32.03
CA ALA A 157 -6.46 -4.52 32.09
C ALA A 157 -7.76 -5.34 32.05
N THR A 158 -8.78 -4.91 32.80
CA THR A 158 -10.09 -5.58 32.86
C THR A 158 -10.78 -5.58 31.50
N LEU A 159 -10.78 -4.46 30.77
CA LEU A 159 -11.41 -4.39 29.46
C LEU A 159 -10.66 -5.26 28.44
N GLU A 160 -9.32 -5.24 28.44
CA GLU A 160 -8.52 -6.08 27.57
C GLU A 160 -8.76 -7.58 27.84
N GLU A 161 -8.88 -7.98 29.11
CA GLU A 161 -9.20 -9.35 29.52
C GLU A 161 -10.60 -9.78 29.04
N GLU A 162 -11.63 -8.98 29.29
CA GLU A 162 -13.00 -9.29 28.85
C GLU A 162 -13.08 -9.39 27.32
N VAL A 163 -12.39 -8.51 26.60
CA VAL A 163 -12.37 -8.56 25.13
C VAL A 163 -11.68 -9.83 24.64
N ASN A 164 -10.51 -10.19 25.17
CA ASN A 164 -9.79 -11.41 24.79
C ASN A 164 -10.55 -12.69 25.16
N HIS A 165 -11.38 -12.65 26.19
CA HIS A 165 -12.22 -13.78 26.58
C HIS A 165 -13.43 -13.96 25.65
N VAL A 166 -13.97 -12.87 25.10
CA VAL A 166 -15.22 -12.88 24.33
C VAL A 166 -14.98 -12.90 22.82
N LEU A 167 -14.00 -12.15 22.32
CA LEU A 167 -13.72 -11.99 20.90
C LEU A 167 -12.60 -12.92 20.42
N THR A 168 -12.74 -13.40 19.20
CA THR A 168 -11.68 -14.10 18.46
C THR A 168 -10.94 -13.12 17.54
N ALA A 169 -9.82 -13.56 16.96
CA ALA A 169 -9.03 -12.73 16.04
C ALA A 169 -9.87 -12.20 14.86
N GLU A 170 -10.82 -13.00 14.36
CA GLU A 170 -11.69 -12.67 13.24
C GLU A 170 -12.67 -11.54 13.57
N ALA A 171 -13.09 -11.40 14.83
CA ALA A 171 -14.02 -10.35 15.25
C ALA A 171 -13.41 -8.94 15.22
N PHE A 172 -12.08 -8.85 15.14
CA PHE A 172 -11.35 -7.58 14.98
C PHE A 172 -11.24 -7.12 13.52
N VAL A 173 -11.77 -7.91 12.58
CA VAL A 173 -11.87 -7.55 11.18
C VAL A 173 -13.29 -7.03 10.92
N PRO A 174 -13.46 -5.74 10.57
CA PRO A 174 -14.76 -5.19 10.17
C PRO A 174 -15.37 -6.02 9.04
N SER A 175 -16.62 -6.46 9.21
CA SER A 175 -17.43 -7.03 8.14
C SER A 175 -18.31 -5.95 7.50
N THR A 176 -18.47 -6.03 6.18
CA THR A 176 -19.42 -5.19 5.43
C THR A 176 -20.41 -6.09 4.73
N ASP A 177 -21.70 -5.93 5.05
CA ASP A 177 -22.77 -6.60 4.33
C ASP A 177 -22.95 -5.96 2.95
N ILE A 178 -23.10 -6.80 1.93
CA ILE A 178 -23.26 -6.38 0.53
C ILE A 178 -24.66 -6.81 0.08
N GLU A 179 -25.49 -5.85 -0.30
CA GLU A 179 -26.87 -6.13 -0.71
C GLU A 179 -26.96 -6.65 -2.15
N LEU A 180 -26.13 -6.13 -3.06
CA LEU A 180 -26.21 -6.45 -4.48
C LEU A 180 -24.82 -6.71 -5.09
N SER A 181 -24.71 -7.72 -5.93
CA SER A 181 -23.58 -7.90 -6.84
C SER A 181 -24.03 -7.50 -8.25
N LEU A 182 -23.34 -6.54 -8.86
CA LEU A 182 -23.70 -5.97 -10.16
C LEU A 182 -22.52 -6.03 -11.13
N SER A 183 -22.81 -6.13 -12.41
CA SER A 183 -21.86 -5.81 -13.48
C SER A 183 -21.81 -4.30 -13.72
N VAL A 184 -20.79 -3.82 -14.43
CA VAL A 184 -20.66 -2.39 -14.79
C VAL A 184 -21.84 -1.92 -15.64
N GLU A 185 -22.38 -2.79 -16.49
CA GLU A 185 -23.50 -2.52 -17.40
C GLU A 185 -24.84 -2.36 -16.68
N GLU A 186 -25.01 -3.03 -15.55
CA GLU A 186 -26.24 -2.95 -14.76
C GLU A 186 -26.36 -1.60 -14.02
N VAL A 187 -25.23 -0.91 -13.80
CA VAL A 187 -25.21 0.39 -13.11
C VAL A 187 -25.66 1.51 -14.04
N THR A 188 -26.97 1.73 -14.07
CA THR A 188 -27.62 2.77 -14.89
C THR A 188 -28.30 3.82 -14.00
N THR A 189 -28.44 5.06 -14.48
CA THR A 189 -29.19 6.10 -13.74
C THR A 189 -30.63 5.69 -13.42
N LYS A 190 -31.22 4.81 -14.23
CA LYS A 190 -32.53 4.21 -13.96
C LYS A 190 -32.51 3.35 -12.70
N LEU A 191 -31.58 2.39 -12.59
CA LEU A 191 -31.43 1.54 -11.39
C LEU A 191 -31.21 2.41 -10.14
N ILE A 192 -30.38 3.45 -10.26
CA ILE A 192 -30.10 4.34 -9.12
C ILE A 192 -31.38 5.04 -8.65
N ARG A 193 -32.21 5.52 -9.58
CA ARG A 193 -33.50 6.13 -9.24
C ARG A 193 -34.47 5.15 -8.59
N GLU A 194 -34.53 3.90 -9.06
CA GLU A 194 -35.35 2.84 -8.44
C GLU A 194 -34.89 2.56 -6.99
N ILE A 195 -33.57 2.53 -6.74
CA ILE A 195 -33.04 2.40 -5.38
C ILE A 195 -33.41 3.61 -4.51
N GLU A 196 -33.36 4.83 -5.05
CA GLU A 196 -33.74 6.04 -4.32
C GLU A 196 -35.23 6.07 -3.93
N GLU A 197 -36.10 5.25 -4.53
CA GLU A 197 -37.49 5.08 -4.06
C GLU A 197 -37.58 4.41 -2.67
N LEU A 198 -36.52 3.74 -2.22
CA LEU A 198 -36.41 3.16 -0.88
C LEU A 198 -36.06 4.19 0.20
N ALA A 199 -35.77 5.45 -0.20
CA ALA A 199 -35.51 6.53 0.74
C ALA A 199 -36.75 6.81 1.62
N PRO A 200 -36.57 7.34 2.86
CA PRO A 200 -35.33 7.88 3.41
C PRO A 200 -34.37 6.81 3.94
N PHE A 201 -33.09 6.98 3.61
CA PHE A 201 -32.01 6.16 4.17
C PHE A 201 -31.56 6.66 5.55
N GLY A 202 -31.12 5.75 6.40
CA GLY A 202 -30.63 6.04 7.74
C GLY A 202 -30.45 4.79 8.61
N VAL A 203 -30.41 4.97 9.93
CA VAL A 203 -30.36 3.86 10.87
C VAL A 203 -31.61 3.00 10.73
N GLY A 204 -31.44 1.70 10.43
CA GLY A 204 -32.53 0.75 10.17
C GLY A 204 -32.99 0.68 8.71
N ASN A 205 -32.48 1.54 7.84
CA ASN A 205 -32.66 1.46 6.38
C ASN A 205 -31.40 2.04 5.70
N PRO A 206 -30.24 1.36 5.79
CA PRO A 206 -29.02 1.85 5.17
C PRO A 206 -29.19 1.95 3.66
N LYS A 207 -28.40 2.83 3.03
CA LYS A 207 -28.35 2.86 1.57
C LYS A 207 -27.69 1.55 1.09
N PRO A 208 -28.26 0.85 0.09
CA PRO A 208 -27.68 -0.41 -0.38
C PRO A 208 -26.24 -0.23 -0.87
N LEU A 209 -25.36 -1.10 -0.40
CA LEU A 209 -24.01 -1.29 -0.91
C LEU A 209 -24.05 -2.30 -2.05
N VAL A 210 -23.35 -1.94 -3.11
CA VAL A 210 -23.19 -2.79 -4.28
C VAL A 210 -21.74 -3.22 -4.41
N GLN A 211 -21.53 -4.44 -4.88
CA GLN A 211 -20.24 -4.96 -5.25
C GLN A 211 -20.13 -5.07 -6.77
N ILE A 212 -18.99 -4.63 -7.30
CA ILE A 212 -18.56 -4.99 -8.65
C ILE A 212 -17.26 -5.78 -8.51
N ALA A 213 -17.26 -7.01 -9.00
CA ALA A 213 -16.10 -7.88 -8.94
C ALA A 213 -15.32 -7.83 -10.27
N ASN A 214 -13.99 -7.92 -10.16
CA ASN A 214 -13.09 -8.09 -11.30
C ASN A 214 -13.26 -7.00 -12.40
N ALA A 215 -13.40 -5.75 -11.98
CA ALA A 215 -13.54 -4.61 -12.87
C ALA A 215 -12.16 -4.12 -13.35
N ALA A 216 -11.99 -4.02 -14.67
CA ALA A 216 -10.75 -3.52 -15.26
C ALA A 216 -10.65 -2.00 -15.09
N ILE A 217 -9.51 -1.51 -14.58
CA ILE A 217 -9.23 -0.08 -14.55
C ILE A 217 -8.94 0.42 -15.96
N GLN A 218 -9.67 1.44 -16.40
CA GLN A 218 -9.36 2.19 -17.62
C GLN A 218 -8.58 3.47 -17.32
N GLN A 219 -8.93 4.14 -16.22
CA GLN A 219 -8.23 5.33 -15.76
C GLN A 219 -8.26 5.42 -14.25
N LYS A 220 -7.14 5.80 -13.65
CA LYS A 220 -7.06 6.22 -12.24
C LYS A 220 -6.38 7.56 -12.13
N ARG A 221 -6.78 8.37 -11.15
CA ARG A 221 -6.08 9.61 -10.79
C ARG A 221 -6.44 10.07 -9.39
N LYS A 222 -5.52 10.78 -8.76
CA LYS A 222 -5.80 11.57 -7.58
C LYS A 222 -6.62 12.82 -7.96
N ILE A 223 -7.56 13.23 -7.09
CA ILE A 223 -8.37 14.45 -7.26
C ILE A 223 -8.45 15.25 -5.94
N GLY A 224 -8.88 16.51 -6.04
CA GLY A 224 -8.95 17.46 -4.92
C GLY A 224 -7.67 18.30 -4.79
N SER A 225 -7.75 19.44 -4.09
CA SER A 225 -6.61 20.35 -3.90
C SER A 225 -5.43 19.67 -3.17
N LEU A 226 -5.74 18.75 -2.24
CA LEU A 226 -4.76 17.98 -1.47
C LEU A 226 -4.41 16.63 -2.11
N GLN A 227 -4.95 16.30 -3.30
CA GLN A 227 -4.73 15.01 -3.98
C GLN A 227 -5.03 13.78 -3.10
N ASN A 228 -5.92 13.94 -2.13
CA ASN A 228 -6.24 12.93 -1.11
C ASN A 228 -7.43 12.04 -1.49
N HIS A 229 -8.09 12.27 -2.62
CA HIS A 229 -9.21 11.44 -3.09
C HIS A 229 -8.80 10.67 -4.36
N LEU A 230 -9.41 9.52 -4.60
CA LEU A 230 -9.20 8.69 -5.78
C LEU A 230 -10.40 8.80 -6.73
N LYS A 231 -10.13 9.05 -8.01
CA LYS A 231 -11.11 8.86 -9.08
C LYS A 231 -10.66 7.71 -9.96
N LEU A 232 -11.54 6.73 -10.13
CA LEU A 232 -11.39 5.62 -11.06
C LEU A 232 -12.42 5.73 -12.17
N SER A 233 -12.07 5.22 -13.33
CA SER A 233 -12.97 4.90 -14.42
C SER A 233 -12.76 3.43 -14.73
N ILE A 234 -13.81 2.63 -14.57
CA ILE A 234 -13.76 1.18 -14.76
C ILE A 234 -14.52 0.78 -16.01
N GLY A 235 -13.96 -0.18 -16.73
CA GLY A 235 -14.57 -0.75 -17.92
C GLY A 235 -15.49 -1.91 -17.58
N GLY A 236 -16.57 -2.04 -18.35
CA GLY A 236 -17.36 -3.26 -18.42
C GLY A 236 -16.71 -4.32 -19.31
N ASP A 237 -17.49 -5.31 -19.71
CA ASP A 237 -17.06 -6.36 -20.64
C ASP A 237 -16.52 -5.71 -21.94
N PRO A 238 -15.31 -6.06 -22.41
CA PRO A 238 -14.77 -5.56 -23.69
C PRO A 238 -15.68 -5.83 -24.90
N ALA A 239 -16.56 -6.83 -24.83
CA ALA A 239 -17.58 -7.11 -25.85
C ALA A 239 -18.81 -6.19 -25.76
N SER A 240 -18.96 -5.45 -24.67
CA SER A 240 -20.04 -4.52 -24.41
C SER A 240 -19.67 -3.10 -24.85
N SER A 241 -20.59 -2.40 -25.51
CA SER A 241 -20.41 -0.99 -25.91
C SER A 241 -20.70 0.01 -24.78
N THR A 242 -20.75 -0.45 -23.53
CA THR A 242 -21.12 0.36 -22.38
C THR A 242 -20.05 1.39 -22.05
N SER A 243 -20.48 2.61 -21.73
CA SER A 243 -19.57 3.67 -21.29
C SER A 243 -18.90 3.31 -19.97
N PRO A 244 -17.66 3.73 -19.73
CA PRO A 244 -16.97 3.46 -18.47
C PRO A 244 -17.73 4.05 -17.28
N LEU A 245 -17.71 3.35 -16.15
CA LEU A 245 -18.36 3.77 -14.92
C LEU A 245 -17.36 4.56 -14.06
N ASP A 246 -17.75 5.77 -13.67
CA ASP A 246 -16.94 6.59 -12.78
C ASP A 246 -17.10 6.12 -11.33
N CYS A 247 -15.98 5.99 -10.61
CA CYS A 247 -15.97 5.70 -9.18
C CYS A 247 -15.15 6.77 -8.43
N VAL A 248 -15.62 7.19 -7.26
CA VAL A 248 -14.97 8.22 -6.43
C VAL A 248 -14.80 7.69 -5.01
N GLY A 249 -13.54 7.57 -4.58
CA GLY A 249 -13.18 7.23 -3.20
C GLY A 249 -12.67 8.45 -2.46
N PHE A 250 -13.39 8.90 -1.43
CA PHE A 250 -12.93 10.02 -0.62
C PHE A 250 -11.85 9.56 0.36
N ARG A 251 -10.69 10.24 0.42
CA ARG A 251 -9.53 9.88 1.27
C ARG A 251 -8.74 8.67 0.77
N PHE A 252 -9.08 8.16 -0.41
CA PHE A 252 -8.44 6.99 -1.03
C PHE A 252 -7.23 7.37 -1.92
N GLY A 253 -6.78 8.63 -1.91
CA GLY A 253 -5.72 9.11 -2.79
C GLY A 253 -4.42 8.30 -2.69
N HIS A 254 -4.12 7.75 -1.51
CA HIS A 254 -2.97 6.89 -1.28
C HIS A 254 -3.00 5.57 -2.09
N LEU A 255 -4.19 5.07 -2.45
CA LEU A 255 -4.33 3.85 -3.25
C LEU A 255 -3.94 4.02 -4.72
N ASN A 256 -3.89 5.26 -5.24
CA ASN A 256 -3.47 5.52 -6.61
C ASN A 256 -2.08 4.92 -6.92
N ASP A 257 -1.17 4.97 -5.95
CA ASP A 257 0.21 4.51 -6.12
C ASP A 257 0.38 3.05 -5.69
N ARG A 258 -0.69 2.43 -5.16
CA ARG A 258 -0.73 1.04 -4.66
C ARG A 258 -1.55 0.08 -5.53
N ILE A 259 -2.26 0.60 -6.52
CA ILE A 259 -3.05 -0.19 -7.47
C ILE A 259 -2.47 0.01 -8.86
N GLN A 260 -2.16 -1.03 -9.62
CA GLN A 260 -1.64 -0.89 -10.98
C GLN A 260 -2.69 -0.37 -11.97
N ASN A 261 -2.23 0.28 -13.04
CA ASN A 261 -3.14 0.83 -14.06
C ASN A 261 -3.88 -0.26 -14.85
N ASP A 262 -3.28 -1.43 -14.99
CA ASP A 262 -3.82 -2.59 -15.69
C ASP A 262 -4.44 -3.63 -14.74
N ALA A 263 -4.63 -3.26 -13.46
CA ALA A 263 -5.19 -4.17 -12.46
C ALA A 263 -6.69 -4.35 -12.63
N ASN A 264 -7.16 -5.56 -12.31
CA ASN A 264 -8.58 -5.80 -12.04
C ASN A 264 -8.85 -5.59 -10.55
N ILE A 265 -9.93 -4.84 -10.26
CA ILE A 265 -10.30 -4.50 -8.89
C ILE A 265 -11.66 -5.08 -8.52
N HIS A 266 -11.82 -5.38 -7.25
CA HIS A 266 -13.13 -5.58 -6.63
C HIS A 266 -13.46 -4.31 -5.87
N LEU A 267 -14.66 -3.80 -6.00
CA LEU A 267 -15.09 -2.59 -5.33
C LEU A 267 -16.41 -2.81 -4.63
N VAL A 268 -16.58 -2.11 -3.51
CA VAL A 268 -17.84 -1.98 -2.80
C VAL A 268 -18.16 -0.50 -2.68
N GLY A 269 -19.41 -0.12 -2.93
CA GLY A 269 -19.78 1.29 -2.82
C GLY A 269 -21.27 1.56 -2.95
N GLU A 270 -21.61 2.84 -2.80
CA GLU A 270 -22.96 3.34 -2.93
C GLU A 270 -23.18 3.90 -4.33
N LEU A 271 -24.28 3.52 -4.97
CA LEU A 271 -24.64 4.09 -6.26
C LEU A 271 -25.11 5.55 -6.11
N SER A 272 -24.71 6.40 -7.04
CA SER A 272 -25.07 7.82 -7.05
C SER A 272 -25.19 8.37 -8.48
N VAL A 273 -26.03 9.37 -8.69
CA VAL A 273 -26.09 10.13 -9.94
C VAL A 273 -25.21 11.36 -9.82
N ASN A 274 -24.26 11.50 -10.75
CA ASN A 274 -23.48 12.71 -10.90
C ASN A 274 -24.18 13.66 -11.88
N GLU A 275 -24.59 14.83 -11.42
CA GLU A 275 -25.19 15.86 -12.25
C GLU A 275 -24.20 17.00 -12.51
N TRP A 276 -23.77 17.15 -13.77
CA TRP A 276 -22.84 18.21 -14.14
C TRP A 276 -23.22 18.83 -15.48
N LYS A 277 -23.41 20.15 -15.49
CA LYS A 277 -23.81 20.94 -16.69
C LYS A 277 -25.04 20.34 -17.42
N GLY A 278 -26.01 19.83 -16.65
CA GLY A 278 -27.22 19.20 -17.20
C GLY A 278 -27.03 17.80 -17.78
N GLN A 279 -25.86 17.20 -17.65
CA GLN A 279 -25.64 15.79 -17.93
C GLN A 279 -25.64 14.99 -16.63
N GLU A 280 -26.43 13.92 -16.61
CA GLU A 280 -26.45 12.94 -15.54
C GLU A 280 -25.64 11.72 -15.94
N LYS A 281 -24.79 11.24 -15.05
CA LYS A 281 -24.04 10.00 -15.25
C LYS A 281 -24.15 9.12 -14.00
N PRO A 282 -24.23 7.79 -14.16
CA PRO A 282 -24.09 6.91 -13.02
C PRO A 282 -22.66 7.00 -12.48
N GLN A 283 -22.52 6.92 -11.16
CA GLN A 283 -21.23 6.77 -10.49
C GLN A 283 -21.35 5.91 -9.24
N ILE A 284 -20.21 5.44 -8.74
CA ILE A 284 -20.10 4.77 -7.45
C ILE A 284 -19.29 5.64 -6.48
N ILE A 285 -19.82 5.85 -5.28
CA ILE A 285 -19.03 6.35 -4.15
C ILE A 285 -18.40 5.14 -3.47
N LEU A 286 -17.08 5.01 -3.58
CA LEU A 286 -16.35 3.87 -3.04
C LEU A 286 -16.44 3.89 -1.51
N ARG A 287 -16.78 2.73 -0.96
CA ARG A 287 -16.63 2.40 0.46
C ARG A 287 -15.40 1.55 0.70
N ASP A 288 -15.08 0.66 -0.23
CA ASP A 288 -13.87 -0.13 -0.20
C ASP A 288 -13.44 -0.59 -1.61
N VAL A 289 -12.18 -1.02 -1.74
CA VAL A 289 -11.60 -1.58 -2.96
C VAL A 289 -10.57 -2.65 -2.60
N ALA A 290 -10.44 -3.69 -3.41
CA ALA A 290 -9.45 -4.75 -3.21
C ALA A 290 -8.82 -5.17 -4.55
N VAL A 291 -7.55 -5.58 -4.49
CA VAL A 291 -6.83 -6.15 -5.64
C VAL A 291 -6.43 -7.57 -5.29
N LYS A 292 -7.18 -8.54 -5.82
CA LYS A 292 -6.94 -9.96 -5.51
C LYS A 292 -5.77 -10.55 -6.28
N GLU A 293 -5.43 -9.96 -7.43
CA GLU A 293 -4.30 -10.39 -8.25
C GLU A 293 -2.96 -9.88 -7.71
N ARG A 294 -1.88 -10.59 -8.08
CA ARG A 294 -0.51 -10.15 -7.80
C ARG A 294 -0.20 -8.89 -8.62
N GLN A 295 0.49 -7.92 -8.02
CA GLN A 295 0.82 -6.65 -8.67
C GLN A 295 2.32 -6.52 -8.94
N LEU A 296 2.66 -5.91 -10.08
CA LEU A 296 4.03 -5.53 -10.45
C LEU A 296 4.15 -4.01 -10.52
N PHE A 297 5.03 -3.44 -9.70
CA PHE A 297 5.41 -2.04 -9.70
C PHE A 297 6.77 -1.88 -10.38
N ASP A 298 6.74 -1.52 -11.66
CA ASP A 298 7.96 -1.24 -12.41
C ASP A 298 8.53 0.13 -12.01
N VAL A 299 9.58 0.10 -11.19
CA VAL A 299 10.26 1.28 -10.64
C VAL A 299 11.68 1.42 -11.19
N ARG A 300 12.00 0.70 -12.28
CA ARG A 300 13.30 0.77 -12.96
C ARG A 300 13.57 2.20 -13.40
N GLY A 301 14.77 2.70 -13.09
CA GLY A 301 15.21 4.06 -13.46
C GLY A 301 14.61 5.19 -12.63
N ARG A 302 13.90 4.90 -11.53
CA ARG A 302 13.48 5.94 -10.58
C ARG A 302 14.68 6.46 -9.77
N ASN A 303 14.74 7.78 -9.63
CA ASN A 303 15.81 8.45 -8.87
C ASN A 303 15.46 8.65 -7.38
N ASP A 304 14.21 8.40 -6.99
CA ASP A 304 13.65 8.66 -5.66
C ASP A 304 13.33 7.37 -4.88
N LEU A 305 14.13 6.32 -5.08
CA LEU A 305 13.87 4.99 -4.53
C LEU A 305 13.76 4.97 -2.99
N GLN A 306 14.54 5.79 -2.28
CA GLN A 306 14.45 5.90 -0.82
C GLN A 306 13.06 6.33 -0.35
N SER A 307 12.50 7.38 -0.97
CA SER A 307 11.17 7.86 -0.64
C SER A 307 10.12 6.79 -0.93
N LEU A 308 10.25 6.09 -2.06
CA LEU A 308 9.36 4.99 -2.41
C LEU A 308 9.40 3.84 -1.40
N ILE A 309 10.61 3.42 -0.98
CA ILE A 309 10.78 2.37 0.04
C ILE A 309 10.13 2.81 1.35
N HIS A 310 10.35 4.07 1.76
CA HIS A 310 9.77 4.62 2.98
C HIS A 310 8.24 4.64 2.93
N GLU A 311 7.65 5.17 1.86
CA GLU A 311 6.20 5.24 1.67
C GLU A 311 5.54 3.86 1.60
N ALA A 312 6.16 2.92 0.88
CA ALA A 312 5.68 1.55 0.78
C ALA A 312 5.71 0.84 2.15
N ARG A 313 6.82 0.96 2.90
CA ARG A 313 6.97 0.37 4.25
C ARG A 313 6.04 0.97 5.30
N ALA A 314 5.68 2.25 5.16
CA ALA A 314 4.72 2.88 6.05
C ALA A 314 3.30 2.28 5.91
N SER A 315 3.01 1.67 4.76
CA SER A 315 1.66 1.19 4.41
C SER A 315 1.51 -0.32 4.47
N ALA A 316 2.62 -1.06 4.40
CA ALA A 316 2.61 -2.52 4.28
C ALA A 316 4.01 -3.09 4.56
N PRO A 317 4.12 -4.35 5.04
CA PRO A 317 5.40 -5.06 5.05
C PRO A 317 6.04 -5.10 3.65
N LEU A 318 7.27 -4.60 3.55
CA LEU A 318 8.09 -4.63 2.33
C LEU A 318 9.47 -5.18 2.68
N THR A 319 9.83 -6.27 2.00
CA THR A 319 11.15 -6.91 2.10
C THR A 319 11.99 -6.49 0.91
N VAL A 320 13.17 -5.91 1.16
CA VAL A 320 14.12 -5.58 0.09
C VAL A 320 15.00 -6.80 -0.16
N VAL A 321 14.97 -7.34 -1.38
CA VAL A 321 15.71 -8.54 -1.78
C VAL A 321 16.97 -8.12 -2.53
N ILE A 322 18.11 -8.60 -2.05
CA ILE A 322 19.43 -8.36 -2.64
C ILE A 322 20.05 -9.69 -3.05
N PHE A 323 20.57 -9.74 -4.27
CA PHE A 323 21.23 -10.91 -4.83
C PHE A 323 22.76 -10.85 -4.71
N GLN A 324 23.36 -9.66 -4.69
CA GLN A 324 24.82 -9.51 -4.71
C GLN A 324 25.33 -8.77 -3.47
N GLN A 325 26.19 -9.43 -2.70
CA GLN A 325 26.72 -8.91 -1.43
C GLN A 325 27.52 -7.61 -1.62
N GLU A 326 28.16 -7.46 -2.77
CA GLU A 326 28.86 -6.23 -3.15
C GLU A 326 27.95 -5.00 -3.18
N HIS A 327 26.68 -5.15 -3.58
CA HIS A 327 25.73 -4.03 -3.63
C HIS A 327 25.10 -3.71 -2.27
N GLU A 328 25.08 -4.67 -1.33
CA GLU A 328 24.64 -4.46 0.05
C GLU A 328 25.42 -3.31 0.69
N ARG A 329 26.75 -3.38 0.61
CA ARG A 329 27.63 -2.40 1.24
C ARG A 329 27.41 -1.01 0.68
N ASP A 330 27.42 -0.87 -0.65
CA ASP A 330 27.24 0.42 -1.31
C ASP A 330 25.87 1.03 -1.00
N ALA A 331 24.84 0.21 -0.96
CA ALA A 331 23.47 0.65 -0.71
C ALA A 331 23.22 0.98 0.77
N LEU A 332 23.88 0.29 1.72
CA LEU A 332 23.92 0.69 3.13
C LEU A 332 24.66 2.01 3.34
N GLU A 333 25.82 2.20 2.71
CA GLU A 333 26.60 3.44 2.78
C GLU A 333 25.80 4.65 2.23
N GLN A 334 24.95 4.42 1.23
CA GLN A 334 24.06 5.43 0.64
C GLN A 334 22.71 5.57 1.37
N GLY A 335 22.44 4.75 2.40
CA GLY A 335 21.17 4.73 3.12
C GLY A 335 19.97 4.30 2.27
N LEU A 336 20.21 3.56 1.19
CA LEU A 336 19.17 3.03 0.28
C LEU A 336 18.49 1.79 0.84
N LEU A 337 19.17 1.05 1.73
CA LEU A 337 18.65 -0.18 2.32
C LEU A 337 18.13 0.07 3.74
N PRO A 338 16.97 -0.53 4.09
CA PRO A 338 16.52 -0.61 5.47
C PRO A 338 17.39 -1.60 6.27
N ALA A 339 17.27 -1.64 7.59
CA ALA A 339 18.10 -2.50 8.44
C ALA A 339 17.78 -4.02 8.34
N ASP A 340 16.63 -4.37 7.77
CA ASP A 340 16.02 -5.71 7.73
C ASP A 340 15.81 -6.22 6.28
N PHE A 341 16.78 -5.97 5.39
CA PHE A 341 16.77 -6.52 4.03
C PHE A 341 17.05 -8.04 4.03
N LEU A 342 16.63 -8.72 2.96
CA LEU A 342 16.82 -10.15 2.74
C LEU A 342 17.95 -10.38 1.74
N PHE A 343 18.93 -11.20 2.14
CA PHE A 343 19.96 -11.71 1.23
C PHE A 343 19.63 -13.13 0.79
N LEU A 344 19.51 -13.33 -0.52
CA LEU A 344 18.90 -14.53 -1.11
C LEU A 344 19.58 -15.85 -0.70
N ASP A 345 20.90 -15.86 -0.53
CA ASP A 345 21.65 -17.09 -0.22
C ASP A 345 21.46 -17.59 1.24
N LYS A 346 20.75 -16.86 2.11
CA LYS A 346 20.71 -17.15 3.56
C LYS A 346 19.32 -17.19 4.18
N ASP A 347 18.34 -16.55 3.56
CA ASP A 347 17.10 -16.19 4.23
C ASP A 347 15.87 -16.50 3.36
N HIS A 348 14.79 -16.94 3.99
CA HIS A 348 13.49 -17.17 3.36
C HIS A 348 12.45 -16.20 3.89
N LEU A 349 11.40 -15.92 3.12
CA LEU A 349 10.27 -15.15 3.63
C LEU A 349 9.53 -15.97 4.70
N THR A 350 9.25 -15.33 5.84
CA THR A 350 8.59 -15.96 6.99
C THR A 350 7.14 -15.51 7.17
N ALA A 351 6.73 -14.46 6.45
CA ALA A 351 5.39 -13.89 6.50
C ALA A 351 5.04 -13.23 5.15
N PRO A 352 3.74 -13.07 4.83
CA PRO A 352 3.32 -12.37 3.62
C PRO A 352 3.82 -10.92 3.56
N THR A 353 4.43 -10.53 2.45
CA THR A 353 5.08 -9.24 2.27
C THR A 353 5.04 -8.80 0.81
N ASP A 354 5.17 -7.51 0.56
CA ASP A 354 5.63 -7.02 -0.74
C ASP A 354 7.15 -7.21 -0.83
N ILE A 355 7.68 -7.35 -2.05
CA ILE A 355 9.12 -7.47 -2.27
C ILE A 355 9.64 -6.36 -3.19
N LEU A 356 10.83 -5.85 -2.92
CA LEU A 356 11.60 -5.01 -3.84
C LEU A 356 12.82 -5.78 -4.31
N LEU A 357 12.85 -6.12 -5.60
CA LEU A 357 14.04 -6.68 -6.26
C LEU A 357 15.04 -5.54 -6.48
N PHE A 358 16.03 -5.46 -5.59
CA PHE A 358 16.92 -4.31 -5.50
C PHE A 358 17.96 -4.29 -6.60
N ASP A 359 18.64 -5.40 -6.85
CA ASP A 359 19.70 -5.56 -7.85
C ASP A 359 19.45 -6.77 -8.75
N LEU A 360 20.31 -6.95 -9.77
CA LEU A 360 20.20 -8.11 -10.69
C LEU A 360 20.80 -9.37 -10.04
N PRO A 361 20.21 -10.55 -10.26
CA PRO A 361 20.80 -11.81 -9.80
C PRO A 361 22.08 -12.15 -10.58
N LYS A 362 22.91 -13.04 -10.01
CA LYS A 362 24.08 -13.59 -10.73
C LYS A 362 23.67 -14.62 -11.78
N ARG A 363 22.60 -15.38 -11.52
CA ARG A 363 21.97 -16.31 -12.46
C ARG A 363 20.48 -16.08 -12.48
N LEU A 364 19.84 -16.18 -13.64
CA LEU A 364 18.39 -16.02 -13.73
C LEU A 364 17.65 -17.05 -12.86
N SER A 365 18.22 -18.25 -12.71
CA SER A 365 17.69 -19.31 -11.83
C SER A 365 17.57 -18.87 -10.37
N ASP A 366 18.49 -18.05 -9.86
CA ASP A 366 18.46 -17.61 -8.47
C ASP A 366 17.19 -16.78 -8.17
N LEU A 367 16.74 -15.99 -9.15
CA LEU A 367 15.48 -15.27 -9.07
C LEU A 367 14.27 -16.21 -9.23
N THR A 368 14.29 -17.11 -10.23
CA THR A 368 13.13 -17.97 -10.49
C THR A 368 12.87 -18.92 -9.32
N ASP A 369 13.93 -19.52 -8.78
CA ASP A 369 13.85 -20.46 -7.65
C ASP A 369 13.32 -19.72 -6.41
N PHE A 370 13.81 -18.51 -6.14
CA PHE A 370 13.30 -17.68 -5.04
C PHE A 370 11.82 -17.33 -5.20
N LEU A 371 11.39 -16.92 -6.38
CA LEU A 371 9.99 -16.57 -6.63
C LEU A 371 9.07 -17.80 -6.46
N GLU A 372 9.48 -18.95 -6.98
CA GLU A 372 8.74 -20.21 -6.87
C GLU A 372 8.62 -20.67 -5.41
N GLU A 373 9.74 -20.67 -4.66
CA GLU A 373 9.76 -21.08 -3.24
C GLU A 373 8.95 -20.16 -2.33
N ASN A 374 8.85 -18.87 -2.67
CA ASN A 374 8.23 -17.85 -1.84
C ASN A 374 6.86 -17.38 -2.36
N GLU A 375 6.30 -18.07 -3.36
CA GLU A 375 5.10 -17.64 -4.06
C GLU A 375 3.93 -17.28 -3.10
N SER A 376 3.71 -18.09 -2.05
CA SER A 376 2.61 -17.90 -1.10
C SER A 376 2.79 -16.67 -0.18
N PHE A 377 3.99 -16.14 -0.07
CA PHE A 377 4.31 -14.97 0.75
C PHE A 377 4.31 -13.67 -0.06
N ILE A 378 4.54 -13.74 -1.37
CA ILE A 378 4.72 -12.55 -2.23
C ILE A 378 3.36 -11.95 -2.61
N ARG A 379 3.07 -10.76 -2.05
CA ARG A 379 1.85 -9.99 -2.37
C ARG A 379 2.02 -9.13 -3.63
N SER A 380 3.11 -8.37 -3.69
CA SER A 380 3.45 -7.50 -4.82
C SER A 380 4.95 -7.48 -5.06
N ILE A 381 5.35 -7.18 -6.28
CA ILE A 381 6.75 -7.09 -6.68
C ILE A 381 7.05 -5.66 -7.14
N TYR A 382 8.10 -5.06 -6.60
CA TYR A 382 8.71 -3.82 -7.09
C TYR A 382 10.02 -4.19 -7.79
N THR A 383 10.23 -3.72 -9.02
CA THR A 383 11.46 -3.99 -9.78
C THR A 383 12.33 -2.74 -9.86
N GLY A 384 13.36 -2.66 -9.02
CA GLY A 384 14.33 -1.56 -9.01
C GLY A 384 15.53 -1.85 -9.91
N PHE A 385 16.15 -3.02 -9.73
CA PHE A 385 17.36 -3.48 -10.45
C PHE A 385 18.44 -2.39 -10.58
N MET A 386 18.81 -1.80 -9.45
CA MET A 386 19.88 -0.82 -9.33
C MET A 386 21.25 -1.42 -9.65
N GLU A 387 22.10 -0.61 -10.27
CA GLU A 387 23.53 -0.89 -10.44
C GLU A 387 24.35 0.18 -9.75
N THR A 388 25.23 -0.23 -8.83
CA THR A 388 26.31 0.62 -8.31
C THR A 388 27.59 0.34 -9.12
N GLY A 389 27.58 0.64 -10.42
CA GLY A 389 28.72 0.34 -11.28
C GLY A 389 28.66 0.97 -12.68
N GLN A 390 29.78 0.91 -13.41
CA GLN A 390 29.79 1.31 -14.82
C GLN A 390 28.84 0.40 -15.61
N ALA A 391 27.90 1.01 -16.31
CA ALA A 391 26.96 0.32 -17.18
C ALA A 391 27.73 -0.64 -18.10
N PHE A 392 27.37 -1.92 -18.05
CA PHE A 392 27.99 -2.92 -18.90
C PHE A 392 27.50 -2.75 -20.33
N PHE A 393 28.20 -1.91 -21.11
CA PHE A 393 27.89 -1.77 -22.53
C PHE A 393 29.15 -1.81 -23.38
N ALA A 394 29.40 -3.00 -23.90
CA ALA A 394 29.86 -3.16 -25.27
C ALA A 394 28.88 -4.09 -25.99
N THR A 395 28.45 -3.70 -27.19
CA THR A 395 27.72 -4.56 -28.13
C THR A 395 28.43 -5.91 -28.21
N LYS A 396 27.70 -7.03 -28.05
CA LYS A 396 28.27 -8.39 -28.16
C LYS A 396 29.11 -8.47 -29.43
N PRO A 397 30.42 -8.76 -29.33
CA PRO A 397 31.23 -8.88 -30.52
C PRO A 397 30.65 -9.99 -31.40
N THR A 398 30.40 -9.68 -32.67
CA THR A 398 29.85 -10.65 -33.61
C THR A 398 30.88 -11.75 -33.92
N ARG A 399 30.43 -12.88 -34.48
CA ARG A 399 31.37 -13.92 -34.95
C ARG A 399 32.37 -13.36 -35.97
N GLU A 400 31.96 -12.37 -36.75
CA GLU A 400 32.81 -11.63 -37.69
C GLU A 400 33.87 -10.80 -36.97
N ALA A 401 33.53 -10.17 -35.83
CA ALA A 401 34.49 -9.43 -35.01
C ALA A 401 35.58 -10.35 -34.44
N PHE A 402 35.19 -11.49 -33.85
CA PHE A 402 36.14 -12.52 -33.41
C PHE A 402 37.01 -13.00 -34.58
N LYS A 403 36.42 -13.31 -35.73
CA LYS A 403 37.16 -13.74 -36.92
C LYS A 403 38.17 -12.68 -37.37
N TRP A 404 37.77 -11.41 -37.39
CA TRP A 404 38.63 -10.30 -37.80
C TRP A 404 39.81 -10.15 -36.83
N LEU A 405 39.55 -10.12 -35.52
CA LEU A 405 40.61 -9.99 -34.51
C LEU A 405 41.59 -11.16 -34.59
N TYR A 406 41.09 -12.39 -34.78
CA TYR A 406 41.95 -13.57 -34.93
C TYR A 406 42.85 -13.49 -36.19
N VAL A 407 42.32 -13.02 -37.32
CA VAL A 407 43.12 -12.78 -38.54
C VAL A 407 44.16 -11.68 -38.32
N TYR A 408 43.80 -10.62 -37.61
CA TYR A 408 44.73 -9.56 -37.24
C TYR A 408 45.87 -10.11 -36.38
N LEU A 409 45.56 -10.86 -35.33
CA LEU A 409 46.56 -11.48 -34.47
C LEU A 409 47.45 -12.45 -35.25
N LYS A 410 46.90 -13.25 -36.18
CA LYS A 410 47.71 -14.13 -37.04
C LYS A 410 48.73 -13.40 -37.90
N LYS A 411 48.41 -12.18 -38.34
CA LYS A 411 49.27 -11.39 -39.21
C LYS A 411 50.37 -10.66 -38.44
N TYR A 412 50.06 -10.20 -37.23
CA TYR A 412 50.94 -9.29 -36.48
C TYR A 412 51.57 -9.91 -35.22
N ALA A 413 51.13 -11.08 -34.76
CA ALA A 413 51.75 -11.77 -33.61
C ALA A 413 53.13 -12.35 -33.98
N PRO A 414 54.09 -12.39 -33.04
CA PRO A 414 53.98 -11.98 -31.63
C PRO A 414 53.96 -10.46 -31.44
N LEU A 415 52.98 -9.93 -30.70
CA LEU A 415 52.79 -8.47 -30.50
C LEU A 415 52.51 -8.09 -29.05
N HIS A 416 52.82 -6.85 -28.67
CA HIS A 416 52.39 -6.25 -27.41
C HIS A 416 51.01 -5.60 -27.59
N ILE A 417 49.98 -6.08 -26.89
CA ILE A 417 48.61 -5.63 -27.12
C ILE A 417 48.44 -4.12 -26.89
N GLN A 418 49.16 -3.56 -25.92
CA GLN A 418 49.09 -2.14 -25.56
C GLN A 418 49.48 -1.21 -26.71
N GLU A 419 50.32 -1.67 -27.64
CA GLU A 419 50.74 -0.89 -28.82
C GLU A 419 49.72 -0.96 -29.96
N HIS A 420 48.96 -2.05 -30.03
CA HIS A 420 48.03 -2.34 -31.13
C HIS A 420 46.57 -2.02 -30.79
N GLU A 421 46.21 -2.05 -29.52
CA GLU A 421 44.84 -1.85 -29.05
C GLU A 421 44.25 -0.50 -29.47
N PRO A 422 44.93 0.67 -29.33
CA PRO A 422 44.37 1.94 -29.80
C PRO A 422 44.12 1.97 -31.31
N VAL A 423 44.93 1.24 -32.08
CA VAL A 423 44.80 1.11 -33.54
C VAL A 423 43.59 0.25 -33.90
N ILE A 424 43.43 -0.90 -33.23
CA ILE A 424 42.28 -1.79 -33.40
C ILE A 424 40.99 -1.06 -33.02
N ALA A 425 40.98 -0.40 -31.86
CA ALA A 425 39.84 0.36 -31.35
C ALA A 425 39.40 1.43 -32.35
N ARG A 426 40.35 2.23 -32.87
CA ARG A 426 40.06 3.28 -33.86
C ARG A 426 39.60 2.73 -35.20
N TYR A 427 40.17 1.62 -35.67
CA TYR A 427 39.85 1.06 -36.99
C TYR A 427 38.51 0.33 -37.01
N GLN A 428 38.20 -0.44 -35.97
CA GLN A 428 36.96 -1.21 -35.87
C GLN A 428 35.82 -0.47 -35.16
N GLY A 429 36.13 0.63 -34.46
CA GLY A 429 35.18 1.29 -33.58
C GLY A 429 34.85 0.48 -32.32
N TRP A 430 35.69 -0.48 -31.94
CA TRP A 430 35.51 -1.29 -30.73
C TRP A 430 36.04 -0.56 -29.50
N SER A 431 35.39 -0.74 -28.34
CA SER A 431 35.93 -0.26 -27.07
C SER A 431 37.15 -1.10 -26.65
N SER A 432 37.98 -0.52 -25.79
CA SER A 432 39.08 -1.25 -25.12
C SER A 432 38.58 -2.53 -24.47
N ASP A 433 37.47 -2.45 -23.73
CA ASP A 433 36.86 -3.59 -23.04
C ASP A 433 36.40 -4.68 -24.01
N THR A 434 35.87 -4.30 -25.18
CA THR A 434 35.47 -5.26 -26.23
C THR A 434 36.67 -6.07 -26.72
N ILE A 435 37.81 -5.39 -26.94
CA ILE A 435 39.04 -6.01 -27.41
C ILE A 435 39.58 -6.95 -26.33
N HIS A 436 39.69 -6.47 -25.09
CA HIS A 436 40.14 -7.27 -23.94
C HIS A 436 39.26 -8.49 -23.69
N PHE A 437 37.94 -8.35 -23.80
CA PHE A 437 36.99 -9.46 -23.72
C PHE A 437 37.27 -10.53 -24.78
N MET A 438 37.36 -10.14 -26.06
CA MET A 438 37.63 -11.11 -27.13
C MET A 438 38.99 -11.81 -26.97
N LEU A 439 40.00 -11.08 -26.48
CA LEU A 439 41.32 -11.65 -26.18
C LEU A 439 41.27 -12.64 -25.02
N GLN A 440 40.54 -12.32 -23.96
CA GLN A 440 40.34 -13.23 -22.83
C GLN A 440 39.69 -14.54 -23.28
N VAL A 441 38.63 -14.45 -24.10
CA VAL A 441 37.97 -15.62 -24.71
C VAL A 441 38.96 -16.43 -25.56
N PHE A 442 39.82 -15.79 -26.35
CA PHE A 442 40.84 -16.50 -27.12
C PHE A 442 41.92 -17.15 -26.27
N MET A 443 42.27 -16.58 -25.11
CA MET A 443 43.22 -17.18 -24.19
C MET A 443 42.63 -18.41 -23.49
N GLU A 444 41.37 -18.33 -23.05
CA GLU A 444 40.65 -19.45 -22.43
C GLU A 444 40.42 -20.63 -23.37
N LEU A 445 40.26 -20.34 -24.66
CA LEU A 445 40.10 -21.34 -25.73
C LEU A 445 41.42 -21.73 -26.41
N GLU A 446 42.56 -21.32 -25.83
CA GLU A 446 43.92 -21.64 -26.32
C GLU A 446 44.20 -21.25 -27.79
N PHE A 447 43.45 -20.31 -28.36
CA PHE A 447 43.73 -19.72 -29.68
C PHE A 447 44.92 -18.75 -29.61
N VAL A 448 45.10 -18.10 -28.46
CA VAL A 448 46.15 -17.12 -28.20
C VAL A 448 46.75 -17.42 -26.81
N THR A 449 48.06 -17.27 -26.66
CA THR A 449 48.75 -17.40 -25.37
C THR A 449 49.63 -16.19 -25.11
N ARG A 450 50.01 -15.96 -23.85
CA ARG A 450 50.90 -14.87 -23.47
C ARG A 450 52.29 -15.42 -23.16
N SER A 451 53.30 -14.95 -23.88
CA SER A 451 54.71 -15.32 -23.67
C SER A 451 55.57 -14.05 -23.64
N GLU A 452 56.36 -13.85 -22.59
CA GLU A 452 57.22 -12.66 -22.41
C GLU A 452 56.49 -11.32 -22.62
N GLY A 453 55.23 -11.23 -22.18
CA GLY A 453 54.40 -10.02 -22.33
C GLY A 453 53.83 -9.80 -23.73
N LYS A 454 54.10 -10.68 -24.70
CA LYS A 454 53.55 -10.66 -26.07
C LYS A 454 52.42 -11.69 -26.23
N LEU A 455 51.43 -11.36 -27.05
CA LEU A 455 50.40 -12.29 -27.50
C LEU A 455 50.94 -13.13 -28.66
N VAL A 456 50.86 -14.45 -28.55
CA VAL A 456 51.28 -15.42 -29.56
C VAL A 456 50.07 -16.25 -30.00
N VAL A 457 49.86 -16.40 -31.31
CA VAL A 457 48.78 -17.22 -31.86
C VAL A 457 49.19 -18.69 -31.88
N ASN A 458 48.31 -19.57 -31.42
CA ASN A 458 48.51 -21.02 -31.52
C ASN A 458 48.49 -21.47 -32.99
N ALA A 459 49.53 -22.19 -33.42
CA ALA A 459 49.69 -22.62 -34.82
C ALA A 459 48.70 -23.73 -35.23
N LYS A 460 48.17 -24.50 -34.26
CA LYS A 460 47.22 -25.60 -34.48
C LYS A 460 46.15 -25.63 -33.37
N PRO A 461 45.27 -24.63 -33.30
CA PRO A 461 44.22 -24.62 -32.28
C PRO A 461 43.21 -25.75 -32.56
N LEU A 462 42.67 -26.34 -31.50
CA LEU A 462 41.54 -27.25 -31.60
C LEU A 462 40.30 -26.44 -32.02
N LYS A 463 39.42 -27.06 -32.82
CA LYS A 463 38.17 -26.41 -33.21
C LYS A 463 37.22 -26.43 -32.01
N GLN A 464 37.09 -25.30 -31.33
CA GLN A 464 36.23 -25.13 -30.15
C GLN A 464 35.15 -24.08 -30.40
N ASP A 465 33.98 -24.26 -29.77
CA ASP A 465 32.91 -23.25 -29.77
C ASP A 465 33.27 -22.11 -28.80
N LEU A 466 32.85 -20.89 -29.10
CA LEU A 466 32.98 -19.76 -28.18
C LEU A 466 32.27 -20.03 -26.85
N GLN A 467 31.19 -20.80 -26.87
CA GLN A 467 30.47 -21.24 -25.66
C GLN A 467 31.32 -22.12 -24.71
N ALA A 468 32.48 -22.62 -25.14
CA ALA A 468 33.39 -23.33 -24.24
C ALA A 468 34.19 -22.38 -23.33
N SER A 469 34.23 -21.08 -23.62
CA SER A 469 34.91 -20.07 -22.79
C SER A 469 34.04 -19.71 -21.58
N PRO A 470 34.56 -19.81 -20.33
CA PRO A 470 33.88 -19.27 -19.15
C PRO A 470 33.51 -17.79 -19.29
N THR A 471 34.43 -16.95 -19.78
CA THR A 471 34.18 -15.51 -19.98
C THR A 471 33.04 -15.26 -20.97
N PHE A 472 32.98 -16.02 -22.07
CA PHE A 472 31.90 -15.88 -23.06
C PHE A 472 30.54 -16.34 -22.50
N ARG A 473 30.51 -17.44 -21.74
CA ARG A 473 29.27 -17.92 -21.09
C ARG A 473 28.74 -16.94 -20.05
N SER A 474 29.59 -16.45 -19.14
CA SER A 474 29.18 -15.47 -18.14
C SER A 474 28.72 -14.16 -18.76
N TYR A 475 29.29 -13.75 -19.91
CA TYR A 475 28.80 -12.62 -20.68
C TYR A 475 27.38 -12.87 -21.22
N ASP A 476 27.16 -14.04 -21.84
CA ASP A 476 25.85 -14.41 -22.40
C ASP A 476 24.78 -14.52 -21.31
N GLU A 477 25.09 -15.14 -20.17
CA GLU A 477 24.20 -15.24 -19.00
C GLU A 477 23.86 -13.85 -18.43
N LYS A 478 24.85 -12.99 -18.20
CA LYS A 478 24.61 -11.63 -17.69
C LYS A 478 23.73 -10.82 -18.64
N ARG A 479 23.98 -10.94 -19.94
CA ARG A 479 23.19 -10.25 -20.96
C ARG A 479 21.75 -10.76 -21.00
N GLU A 480 21.53 -12.07 -20.92
CA GLU A 480 20.19 -12.65 -20.84
C GLU A 480 19.42 -12.12 -19.62
N ILE A 481 20.08 -12.00 -18.48
CA ILE A 481 19.51 -11.41 -17.26
C ILE A 481 19.12 -9.95 -17.50
N GLU A 482 20.01 -9.14 -18.09
CA GLU A 482 19.73 -7.74 -18.39
C GLU A 482 18.60 -7.58 -19.44
N GLU A 483 18.60 -8.37 -20.51
CA GLU A 483 17.55 -8.37 -21.52
C GLU A 483 16.19 -8.73 -20.91
N THR A 484 16.16 -9.74 -20.03
CA THR A 484 14.93 -10.23 -19.40
C THR A 484 14.41 -9.29 -18.30
N LEU A 485 15.27 -8.76 -17.44
CA LEU A 485 14.87 -8.03 -16.24
C LEU A 485 14.94 -6.50 -16.39
N LYS A 486 15.91 -5.99 -17.14
CA LYS A 486 16.23 -4.55 -17.20
C LYS A 486 15.74 -3.88 -18.46
N TYR A 487 15.89 -4.52 -19.62
CA TYR A 487 15.57 -3.94 -20.93
C TYR A 487 14.24 -4.42 -21.51
N SER A 488 13.64 -5.45 -20.93
CA SER A 488 12.30 -5.92 -21.30
C SER A 488 11.23 -4.86 -21.04
N THR A 489 10.19 -4.89 -21.86
CA THR A 489 8.99 -4.08 -21.63
C THR A 489 8.28 -4.51 -20.35
N TYR A 490 7.47 -3.62 -19.76
CA TYR A 490 6.64 -3.95 -18.59
C TYR A 490 5.84 -5.25 -18.78
N LYS A 491 5.26 -5.45 -19.97
CA LYS A 491 4.44 -6.64 -20.26
C LYS A 491 5.27 -7.93 -20.29
N GLU A 492 6.43 -7.88 -20.91
CA GLU A 492 7.37 -9.03 -20.95
C GLU A 492 7.88 -9.35 -19.55
N LEU A 493 8.26 -8.33 -18.77
CA LEU A 493 8.71 -8.49 -17.40
C LEU A 493 7.63 -9.08 -16.50
N LYS A 494 6.39 -8.55 -16.57
CA LYS A 494 5.24 -9.08 -15.83
C LYS A 494 4.97 -10.52 -16.19
N ALA A 495 4.95 -10.85 -17.48
CA ALA A 495 4.73 -12.21 -17.95
C ALA A 495 5.82 -13.17 -17.46
N PHE A 496 7.10 -12.77 -17.53
CA PHE A 496 8.22 -13.57 -17.03
C PHE A 496 8.11 -13.83 -15.53
N LEU A 497 7.98 -12.77 -14.72
CA LEU A 497 7.95 -12.88 -13.25
C LEU A 497 6.74 -13.71 -12.79
N PHE A 498 5.57 -13.50 -13.39
CA PHE A 498 4.35 -14.20 -12.97
C PHE A 498 4.31 -15.64 -13.50
N ALA A 499 4.98 -15.96 -14.61
CA ALA A 499 5.14 -17.35 -15.05
C ALA A 499 5.98 -18.18 -14.06
N CYS A 500 6.85 -17.55 -13.27
CA CYS A 500 7.61 -18.20 -12.19
C CYS A 500 6.76 -18.50 -10.94
N MET A 501 5.53 -17.99 -10.89
CA MET A 501 4.64 -18.10 -9.72
C MET A 501 3.20 -18.42 -10.20
N PRO A 502 2.92 -19.68 -10.58
CA PRO A 502 1.66 -20.08 -11.20
C PRO A 502 0.50 -20.29 -10.20
N ASP A 503 0.77 -20.49 -8.91
CA ASP A 503 -0.25 -20.72 -7.88
C ASP A 503 -0.78 -19.38 -7.31
N GLU A 504 -1.69 -18.72 -8.05
CA GLU A 504 -2.56 -17.69 -7.45
C GLU A 504 -3.58 -18.37 -6.50
N LYS A 505 -3.14 -18.80 -5.32
CA LYS A 505 -4.08 -19.19 -4.27
C LYS A 505 -4.95 -17.98 -3.95
N LYS A 506 -6.28 -18.17 -4.04
CA LYS A 506 -7.30 -17.19 -3.68
C LYS A 506 -6.96 -16.57 -2.32
N ARG A 507 -6.55 -15.30 -2.34
CA ARG A 507 -6.34 -14.51 -1.13
C ARG A 507 -7.62 -14.50 -0.31
N ALA A 508 -7.51 -14.70 1.00
CA ALA A 508 -8.61 -14.51 1.92
C ALA A 508 -9.11 -13.06 1.79
N GLU A 509 -10.43 -12.89 1.74
CA GLU A 509 -11.08 -11.57 1.64
C GLU A 509 -10.94 -10.84 2.98
N VAL A 510 -9.79 -10.19 3.21
CA VAL A 510 -9.62 -9.28 4.35
C VAL A 510 -9.80 -7.86 3.82
N LEU A 511 -11.04 -7.40 3.87
CA LEU A 511 -11.47 -6.06 3.48
C LEU A 511 -11.17 -5.09 4.63
N THR A 512 -9.94 -4.60 4.70
CA THR A 512 -9.59 -3.42 5.49
C THR A 512 -8.46 -2.65 4.80
N ASP A 513 -8.77 -1.45 4.31
CA ASP A 513 -7.84 -0.48 3.74
C ASP A 513 -7.23 -0.81 2.37
N GLY A 514 -8.08 -1.23 1.43
CA GLY A 514 -7.80 -0.94 0.02
C GLY A 514 -6.85 -1.90 -0.72
N LEU A 515 -6.45 -3.04 -0.15
CA LEU A 515 -5.64 -4.06 -0.83
C LEU A 515 -5.94 -5.50 -0.40
#